data_AF-A0A6P1IU65-F1
#
_entry.id   AF-A0A6P1IU65-F1
#
_cell.length_a   1.000
_cell.length_b   1.000
_cell.length_c   1.000
_cell.angle_alpha   90.00
_cell.angle_beta   90.00
_cell.angle_gamma   90.00
#
_symmetry.space_group_name_H-M   'P 1'
#
loop_
_entity.id
_entity.type
_entity.pdbx_description
1 polymer ?
#
loop_
_entity_poly.entity_id
_entity_poly.type
_entity_poly.pdbx_seq_one_letter_code
_entity_poly.pdbx_strand_id
1 'polypeptide(L)'
;MIKTTLAASLLIFAGHALAQMSPVGLWKTIDDDTKKEKSLVRITESNGVYSGKIEKFLDPATKPDMVCEKCTDERKDKPVLGMTILRNLKQSADDKGVYDGGDIVDPNNGKVYRTRLKPVEDGKKLEMRGYIGPFYRTQVWIRVE
;
A
#
# COMPACT_ATOMS: atom_id res chain seq x y z
N MET A 1 -22.47 -41.77 48.83
CA MET A 1 -22.09 -40.34 48.68
C MET A 1 -20.88 -40.29 47.76
N ILE A 2 -21.06 -39.96 46.48
CA ILE A 2 -19.96 -39.79 45.52
C ILE A 2 -20.15 -38.41 44.90
N LYS A 3 -19.24 -37.49 45.22
CA LYS A 3 -19.19 -36.15 44.62
C LYS A 3 -18.33 -36.26 43.36
N THR A 4 -18.95 -36.23 42.19
CA THR A 4 -18.26 -36.19 40.90
C THR A 4 -18.07 -34.73 40.51
N THR A 5 -16.88 -34.19 40.74
CA THR A 5 -16.47 -32.86 40.27
C THR A 5 -16.10 -32.98 38.79
N LEU A 6 -16.87 -32.35 37.90
CA LEU A 6 -16.58 -32.28 36.48
C LEU A 6 -15.70 -31.04 36.23
N ALA A 7 -14.41 -31.24 35.97
CA ALA A 7 -13.49 -30.17 35.59
C ALA A 7 -13.64 -29.89 34.08
N ALA A 8 -14.23 -28.75 33.72
CA ALA A 8 -14.31 -28.29 32.33
C ALA A 8 -12.98 -27.62 31.93
N SER A 9 -12.25 -28.23 31.01
CA SER A 9 -11.03 -27.68 30.43
C SER A 9 -11.38 -26.58 29.42
N LEU A 10 -11.12 -25.32 29.77
CA LEU A 10 -11.29 -24.18 28.88
C LEU A 10 -10.07 -24.08 27.95
N LEU A 11 -10.20 -24.52 26.69
CA LEU A 11 -9.18 -24.33 25.65
C LEU A 11 -9.18 -22.85 25.23
N ILE A 12 -8.18 -22.10 25.70
CA ILE A 12 -7.91 -20.74 25.25
C ILE A 12 -7.27 -20.84 23.86
N PHE A 13 -8.06 -20.61 22.80
CA PHE A 13 -7.52 -20.34 21.48
C PHE A 13 -6.89 -18.93 21.50
N ALA A 14 -5.58 -18.86 21.72
CA ALA A 14 -4.82 -17.66 21.44
C ALA A 14 -4.80 -17.47 19.91
N GLY A 15 -5.60 -16.51 19.41
CA GLY A 15 -5.55 -16.13 18.00
C GLY A 15 -4.16 -15.55 17.69
N HIS A 16 -3.35 -16.29 16.94
CA HIS A 16 -2.15 -15.74 16.34
C HIS A 16 -2.57 -14.64 15.37
N ALA A 17 -2.25 -13.39 15.68
CA ALA A 17 -2.28 -12.31 14.70
C ALA A 17 -1.24 -12.65 13.63
N LEU A 18 -1.69 -13.32 12.57
CA LEU A 18 -0.83 -13.62 11.42
C LEU A 18 -0.42 -12.29 10.80
N ALA A 19 0.89 -12.04 10.78
CA ALA A 19 1.47 -10.93 10.05
C ALA A 19 0.97 -10.94 8.60
N GLN A 20 0.23 -9.91 8.20
CA GLN A 20 -0.34 -9.82 6.85
C GLN A 20 0.75 -9.46 5.85
N MET A 21 1.37 -10.48 5.24
CA MET A 21 2.33 -10.35 4.13
C MET A 21 1.66 -10.03 2.78
N SER A 22 0.63 -9.18 2.81
CA SER A 22 -0.13 -8.69 1.66
C SER A 22 -0.03 -7.16 1.59
N PRO A 23 0.05 -6.56 0.39
CA PRO A 23 0.08 -5.11 0.24
C PRO A 23 -1.28 -4.48 0.54
N VAL A 24 -2.36 -5.26 0.67
CA VAL A 24 -3.68 -4.72 1.06
C VAL A 24 -3.58 -4.07 2.43
N GLY A 25 -4.14 -2.86 2.52
CA GLY A 25 -4.21 -2.08 3.75
C GLY A 25 -3.94 -0.60 3.55
N LEU A 26 -3.82 0.12 4.67
CA LEU A 26 -3.51 1.54 4.71
C LEU A 26 -2.02 1.78 4.95
N TRP A 27 -1.41 2.58 4.07
CA TRP A 27 0.02 2.84 4.08
C TRP A 27 0.32 4.33 4.13
N LYS A 28 1.26 4.68 4.99
CA LYS A 28 1.83 6.02 5.08
C LYS A 28 3.03 6.13 4.15
N THR A 29 2.98 7.08 3.24
CA THR A 29 4.07 7.39 2.30
C THR A 29 5.01 8.41 2.91
N ILE A 30 6.32 8.23 2.72
CA ILE A 30 7.36 9.15 3.17
C ILE A 30 7.97 9.86 1.97
N ASP A 31 8.09 11.18 2.04
CA ASP A 31 8.81 11.96 1.05
C ASP A 31 10.31 11.71 1.21
N ASP A 32 10.98 11.32 0.14
CA ASP A 32 12.37 10.88 0.24
C ASP A 32 13.36 12.02 0.47
N ASP A 33 13.02 13.23 0.04
CA ASP A 33 13.92 14.38 0.07
C ASP A 33 13.81 15.09 1.43
N THR A 34 12.58 15.25 1.92
CA THR A 34 12.27 15.94 3.19
C THR A 34 12.12 15.01 4.38
N LYS A 35 11.98 13.69 4.16
CA LYS A 35 11.65 12.67 5.17
C LYS A 35 10.33 12.89 5.89
N LYS A 36 9.45 13.76 5.36
CA LYS A 36 8.14 14.05 5.94
C LYS A 36 7.09 13.05 5.50
N GLU A 37 6.09 12.85 6.35
CA GLU A 37 4.90 12.08 6.02
C GLU A 37 4.07 12.84 5.00
N LYS A 38 3.76 12.21 3.85
CA LYS A 38 3.12 12.89 2.72
C LYS A 38 1.63 12.58 2.64
N SER A 39 1.28 11.31 2.60
CA SER A 39 -0.10 10.85 2.38
C SER A 39 -0.37 9.47 2.96
N LEU A 40 -1.65 9.18 3.14
CA LEU A 40 -2.15 7.83 3.35
C LEU A 40 -2.67 7.28 2.02
N VAL A 41 -2.16 6.12 1.63
CA VAL A 41 -2.57 5.39 0.43
C VAL A 41 -3.21 4.08 0.85
N ARG A 42 -4.47 3.87 0.46
CA ARG A 42 -5.15 2.60 0.66
C ARG A 42 -4.96 1.71 -0.55
N ILE A 43 -4.41 0.53 -0.33
CA ILE A 43 -4.30 -0.52 -1.32
C ILE A 43 -5.42 -1.53 -1.09
N THR A 44 -6.14 -1.84 -2.17
CA THR A 44 -7.24 -2.81 -2.21
C THR A 44 -6.96 -3.85 -3.27
N GLU A 45 -7.62 -4.99 -3.15
CA GLU A 45 -7.56 -6.09 -4.09
C GLU A 45 -8.97 -6.38 -4.63
N SER A 46 -9.06 -6.65 -5.92
CA SER A 46 -10.27 -7.14 -6.57
C SER A 46 -9.90 -8.09 -7.71
N ASN A 47 -10.38 -9.32 -7.65
CA ASN A 47 -10.15 -10.36 -8.67
C ASN A 47 -8.66 -10.58 -9.02
N GLY A 48 -7.80 -10.60 -8.00
CA GLY A 48 -6.35 -10.74 -8.10
C GLY A 48 -5.61 -9.49 -8.56
N VAL A 49 -6.31 -8.36 -8.74
CA VAL A 49 -5.73 -7.08 -9.16
C VAL A 49 -5.68 -6.12 -7.98
N TYR A 50 -4.48 -5.61 -7.72
CA TYR A 50 -4.20 -4.68 -6.63
C TYR A 50 -4.15 -3.25 -7.18
N SER A 51 -4.84 -2.34 -6.50
CA SER A 51 -4.89 -0.92 -6.84
C SER A 51 -4.78 -0.07 -5.58
N GLY A 52 -4.18 1.11 -5.69
CA GLY A 52 -3.92 2.00 -4.57
C GLY A 52 -4.40 3.41 -4.83
N LYS A 53 -5.13 3.97 -3.87
CA LYS A 53 -5.74 5.30 -3.94
C LYS A 53 -5.26 6.18 -2.78
N ILE A 54 -5.05 7.47 -3.06
CA ILE A 54 -4.74 8.46 -2.01
C ILE A 54 -6.01 8.70 -1.20
N GLU A 55 -5.99 8.30 0.07
CA GLU A 55 -7.12 8.44 1.00
C GLU A 55 -7.05 9.75 1.78
N LYS A 56 -5.84 10.21 2.11
CA LYS A 56 -5.64 11.43 2.91
C LYS A 56 -4.27 12.07 2.65
N PHE A 57 -4.18 13.39 2.68
CA PHE A 57 -2.91 14.10 2.79
C PHE A 57 -2.51 14.29 4.26
N LEU A 58 -1.23 14.09 4.55
CA LEU A 58 -0.65 14.29 5.88
C LEU A 58 0.15 15.59 5.98
N ASP A 59 0.70 16.07 4.86
CA ASP A 59 1.37 17.36 4.82
C ASP A 59 0.34 18.50 4.82
N PRO A 60 0.29 19.36 5.87
CA PRO A 60 -0.66 20.45 5.95
C PRO A 60 -0.45 21.53 4.87
N ALA A 61 0.70 21.58 4.22
CA ALA A 61 0.94 22.47 3.08
C ALA A 61 0.24 21.99 1.79
N THR A 62 -0.21 20.73 1.75
CA THR A 62 -0.90 20.17 0.59
C THR A 62 -2.35 20.64 0.56
N LYS A 63 -2.74 21.30 -0.53
CA LYS A 63 -4.12 21.76 -0.73
C LYS A 63 -5.06 20.57 -1.00
N PRO A 64 -6.20 20.43 -0.28
CA PRO A 64 -7.12 19.30 -0.46
C PRO A 64 -7.75 19.20 -1.86
N ASP A 65 -7.89 20.34 -2.54
CA ASP A 65 -8.48 20.49 -3.87
C ASP A 65 -7.44 20.41 -5.00
N MET A 66 -6.19 20.06 -4.71
CA MET A 66 -5.16 19.92 -5.74
C MET A 66 -5.57 18.89 -6.80
N VAL A 67 -5.28 19.21 -8.06
CA VAL A 67 -5.50 18.33 -9.21
C VAL A 67 -4.17 17.90 -9.83
N CYS A 68 -4.15 16.78 -10.55
CA CYS A 68 -2.94 16.36 -11.27
C CYS A 68 -2.83 17.06 -12.63
N GLU A 69 -2.38 18.32 -12.64
CA GLU A 69 -2.21 19.11 -13.88
C GLU A 69 -1.19 18.51 -14.85
N LYS A 70 -0.16 17.83 -14.31
CA LYS A 70 0.94 17.26 -15.08
C LYS A 70 0.66 15.86 -15.60
N CYS A 71 -0.36 15.17 -15.10
CA CYS A 71 -0.74 13.86 -15.60
C CYS A 71 -1.10 13.96 -17.09
N THR A 72 -0.78 12.93 -17.86
CA THR A 72 -1.02 12.89 -19.31
C THR A 72 -2.11 11.90 -19.72
N ASP A 73 -2.67 11.17 -18.76
CA ASP A 73 -3.74 10.19 -18.95
C ASP A 73 -5.08 10.69 -18.38
N GLU A 74 -6.04 9.80 -18.16
CA GLU A 74 -7.37 10.14 -17.67
C GLU A 74 -7.40 10.76 -16.26
N ARG A 75 -6.26 10.76 -15.56
CA ARG A 75 -6.08 11.46 -14.27
C ARG A 75 -5.76 12.94 -14.43
N LYS A 76 -5.49 13.42 -15.65
CA LYS A 76 -5.23 14.83 -15.92
C LYS A 76 -6.40 15.69 -15.44
N ASP A 77 -6.06 16.75 -14.72
CA ASP A 77 -7.00 17.72 -14.15
C ASP A 77 -8.06 17.09 -13.22
N LYS A 78 -7.80 15.88 -12.70
CA LYS A 78 -8.64 15.22 -11.68
C LYS A 78 -8.09 15.47 -10.28
N PRO A 79 -8.96 15.52 -9.25
CA PRO A 79 -8.54 15.64 -7.86
C PRO A 79 -7.53 14.55 -7.49
N VAL A 80 -6.42 14.95 -6.85
CA VAL A 80 -5.40 14.01 -6.36
C VAL A 80 -5.90 13.27 -5.13
N LEU A 81 -6.63 13.96 -4.25
CA LEU A 81 -7.34 13.29 -3.16
C LEU A 81 -8.39 12.35 -3.77
N GLY A 82 -8.26 11.07 -3.45
CA GLY A 82 -9.11 10.04 -4.00
C GLY A 82 -8.68 9.49 -5.37
N MET A 83 -7.55 9.91 -5.91
CA MET A 83 -7.00 9.40 -7.16
C MET A 83 -6.39 8.00 -6.97
N THR A 84 -6.69 7.08 -7.89
CA THR A 84 -5.98 5.80 -8.01
C THR A 84 -4.61 6.03 -8.64
N ILE A 85 -3.56 5.96 -7.83
CA ILE A 85 -2.18 6.17 -8.24
C ILE A 85 -1.47 4.87 -8.59
N LEU A 86 -1.79 3.75 -7.93
CA LEU A 86 -1.25 2.41 -8.18
C LEU A 86 -2.30 1.59 -8.94
N ARG A 87 -1.91 0.94 -10.04
CA ARG A 87 -2.84 0.22 -10.92
C ARG A 87 -2.26 -1.09 -11.41
N ASN A 88 -3.17 -2.03 -11.73
CA ASN A 88 -2.87 -3.25 -12.49
C ASN A 88 -1.80 -4.17 -11.88
N LEU A 89 -1.50 -4.01 -10.59
CA LEU A 89 -0.56 -4.86 -9.88
C LEU A 89 -1.17 -6.24 -9.68
N LYS A 90 -0.36 -7.28 -9.85
CA LYS A 90 -0.75 -8.66 -9.60
C LYS A 90 0.34 -9.35 -8.80
N GLN A 91 -0.04 -10.33 -7.98
CA GLN A 91 0.95 -11.16 -7.30
C GLN A 91 1.80 -11.89 -8.35
N SER A 92 3.11 -11.85 -8.21
CA SER A 92 4.03 -12.49 -9.13
C SER A 92 3.85 -14.02 -9.09
N ALA A 93 3.99 -14.65 -10.26
CA ALA A 93 3.99 -16.10 -10.37
C ALA A 93 5.28 -16.70 -9.78
N ASP A 94 6.39 -15.98 -9.91
CA ASP A 94 7.73 -16.44 -9.55
C ASP A 94 8.07 -16.20 -8.07
N ASP A 95 7.53 -15.12 -7.48
CA ASP A 95 7.72 -14.77 -6.06
C ASP A 95 6.40 -14.30 -5.45
N LYS A 96 5.82 -15.14 -4.58
CA LYS A 96 4.54 -14.84 -3.91
C LYS A 96 4.61 -13.67 -2.93
N GLY A 97 5.80 -13.24 -2.52
CA GLY A 97 5.98 -12.03 -1.70
C GLY A 97 5.95 -10.73 -2.52
N VAL A 98 5.92 -10.83 -3.84
CA VAL A 98 6.06 -9.71 -4.77
C VAL A 98 4.77 -9.49 -5.55
N TYR A 99 4.47 -8.21 -5.79
CA TYR A 99 3.35 -7.77 -6.61
C TYR A 99 3.87 -6.82 -7.68
N ASP A 100 3.73 -7.17 -8.96
CA ASP A 100 4.29 -6.41 -10.09
C ASP A 100 3.36 -6.44 -11.31
N GLY A 101 3.88 -6.09 -12.49
CA GLY A 101 3.11 -5.97 -13.74
C GLY A 101 2.29 -4.69 -13.88
N GLY A 102 2.17 -3.90 -12.82
CA GLY A 102 1.42 -2.65 -12.80
C GLY A 102 2.26 -1.39 -12.85
N ASP A 103 1.61 -0.26 -12.59
CA ASP A 103 2.20 1.07 -12.63
C ASP A 103 1.81 1.95 -11.44
N ILE A 104 2.61 3.00 -11.23
CA ILE A 104 2.33 4.10 -10.33
C ILE A 104 2.47 5.43 -11.06
N VAL A 105 1.56 6.38 -10.86
CA VAL A 105 1.80 7.78 -11.22
C VAL A 105 2.29 8.58 -10.02
N ASP A 106 3.24 9.49 -10.24
CA ASP A 106 3.52 10.56 -9.30
C ASP A 106 2.73 11.83 -9.71
N PRO A 107 1.68 12.23 -8.96
CA PRO A 107 0.90 13.41 -9.31
C PRO A 107 1.71 14.72 -9.33
N ASN A 108 2.86 14.78 -8.65
CA ASN A 108 3.69 15.98 -8.59
C ASN A 108 4.45 16.26 -9.89
N ASN A 109 4.70 15.22 -10.70
CA ASN A 109 5.43 15.33 -11.95
C ASN A 109 4.69 14.72 -13.16
N GLY A 110 3.56 14.05 -12.92
CA GLY A 110 2.70 13.44 -13.94
C GLY A 110 3.25 12.17 -14.59
N LYS A 111 4.44 11.71 -14.17
CA LYS A 111 5.10 10.55 -14.78
C LYS A 111 4.55 9.26 -14.23
N VAL A 112 4.36 8.31 -15.14
CA VAL A 112 3.95 6.94 -14.84
C VAL A 112 5.18 6.05 -14.86
N TYR A 113 5.34 5.25 -13.82
CA TYR A 113 6.44 4.32 -13.63
C TYR A 113 5.90 2.91 -13.55
N ARG A 114 6.54 1.96 -14.23
CA ARG A 114 6.33 0.55 -13.89
C ARG A 114 6.70 0.38 -12.41
N THR A 115 5.90 -0.38 -11.67
CA THR A 115 6.09 -0.51 -10.23
C THR A 115 6.07 -1.96 -9.76
N ARG A 116 6.70 -2.18 -8.61
CA ARG A 116 6.65 -3.42 -7.84
C ARG A 116 6.42 -3.08 -6.37
N LEU A 117 5.59 -3.86 -5.71
CA LEU A 117 5.39 -3.82 -4.26
C LEU A 117 5.91 -5.10 -3.60
N LYS A 118 6.54 -4.96 -2.44
CA LYS A 118 6.95 -6.10 -1.60
C LYS A 118 6.73 -5.77 -0.12
N PRO A 119 5.73 -6.40 0.53
CA PRO A 119 5.62 -6.34 1.98
C PRO A 119 6.86 -6.93 2.64
N VAL A 120 7.40 -6.26 3.64
CA VAL A 120 8.59 -6.68 4.40
C VAL A 120 8.37 -6.42 5.90
N GLU A 121 9.29 -6.90 6.73
CA GLU A 121 9.23 -6.75 8.20
C GLU A 121 7.87 -7.18 8.77
N ASP A 122 7.47 -8.42 8.46
CA ASP A 122 6.18 -8.99 8.90
C ASP A 122 4.97 -8.14 8.47
N GLY A 123 5.08 -7.51 7.30
CA GLY A 123 4.03 -6.67 6.71
C GLY A 123 3.98 -5.26 7.30
N LYS A 124 4.83 -4.89 8.26
CA LYS A 124 4.86 -3.54 8.85
C LYS A 124 5.35 -2.47 7.88
N LYS A 125 6.10 -2.87 6.86
CA LYS A 125 6.63 -1.99 5.82
C LYS A 125 6.31 -2.53 4.43
N LEU A 126 6.26 -1.62 3.48
CA LEU A 126 6.10 -1.91 2.06
C LEU A 126 7.23 -1.28 1.29
N GLU A 127 8.04 -2.09 0.62
CA GLU A 127 8.93 -1.58 -0.41
C GLU A 127 8.11 -1.31 -1.68
N MET A 128 8.00 -0.04 -2.05
CA MET A 128 7.42 0.40 -3.32
C MET A 128 8.56 0.81 -4.24
N ARG A 129 8.75 0.09 -5.35
CA ARG A 129 9.83 0.34 -6.30
C ARG A 129 9.29 0.79 -7.65
N GLY A 130 9.65 2.00 -8.07
CA GLY A 130 9.38 2.53 -9.40
C GLY A 130 10.57 2.37 -10.34
N TYR A 131 10.30 2.06 -11.61
CA TYR A 131 11.31 1.81 -12.64
C TYR A 131 11.22 2.80 -13.81
N ILE A 132 12.39 3.16 -14.36
CA ILE A 132 12.56 3.83 -15.65
C ILE A 132 13.60 3.04 -16.44
N GLY A 133 13.15 2.20 -17.38
CA GLY A 133 14.04 1.28 -18.09
C GLY A 133 14.80 0.36 -17.09
N PRO A 134 16.15 0.31 -17.14
CA PRO A 134 16.95 -0.50 -16.20
C PRO A 134 17.13 0.16 -14.82
N PHE A 135 16.84 1.46 -14.70
CA PHE A 135 17.02 2.21 -13.45
C PHE A 135 15.78 2.12 -12.56
N TYR A 136 15.98 2.16 -11.26
CA TYR A 136 14.88 2.13 -10.30
C TYR A 136 15.18 2.92 -9.03
N ARG A 137 14.11 3.30 -8.34
CA ARG A 137 14.13 3.86 -6.97
C ARG A 137 13.17 3.07 -6.10
N THR A 138 13.56 2.82 -4.85
CA THR A 138 12.68 2.19 -3.86
C THR A 138 12.33 3.19 -2.77
N GLN A 139 11.06 3.27 -2.45
CA GLN A 139 10.52 3.94 -1.27
C GLN A 139 10.04 2.90 -0.28
N VAL A 140 10.07 3.28 1.00
CA VAL A 140 9.54 2.45 2.07
C VAL A 140 8.32 3.15 2.64
N TRP A 141 7.18 2.49 2.56
CA TRP A 141 5.94 2.96 3.17
C TRP A 141 5.69 2.21 4.48
N ILE A 142 5.02 2.86 5.42
CA ILE A 142 4.80 2.35 6.77
C ILE A 142 3.34 1.94 6.89
N ARG A 143 3.06 0.72 7.37
CA ARG A 143 1.67 0.28 7.60
C ARG A 143 1.05 1.09 8.75
N VAL A 144 -0.24 1.43 8.62
CA VAL A 144 -0.98 2.21 9.62
C VAL A 144 -1.98 1.36 10.42
N GLU A 145 -2.29 0.16 9.93
CA GLU A 145 -3.22 -0.81 10.53
C GLU A 145 -2.53 -2.09 11.02
#